data_AF-A0AAD6XEL2-F1
#
_entry.id   AF-A0AAD6XEL2-F1
#
_cell.length_a   1.000
_cell.length_b   1.000
_cell.length_c   1.000
_cell.angle_alpha   90.00
_cell.angle_beta   90.00
_cell.angle_gamma   90.00
#
_symmetry.space_group_name_H-M   'P 1'
#
loop_
_entity.id
_entity.type
_entity.pdbx_description
1 polymer ?
#
loop_
_entity_poly.entity_id
_entity_poly.type
_entity_poly.pdbx_seq_one_letter_code
_entity_poly.pdbx_strand_id
1 'polypeptide(L)'
;MSTGPLFPDNLPQYGFGPETAFKNLARTNAFLFRVYTARAESELSFAAPKFDRRFASETCSPRPDPPRPTYADAFRHLDWTTRHTSPYVSASFSLLWAVWEALRRYHFNVKHDVAIAVIDAPALAAHSATVAELLNAAPIPERHENHWKWYSSANEAQSVLVYGAIPAHCILASVPLLRILDALPAYCLRPPSDSEPPQPAPVHRVSWRYPTLRPSYRRFCSTQLGASFARAAPEARFRASTAGAARLAASVLEGWTHRMLRRDGHRDAARAAVVAKVSALARAIALWPAAPETVDMWPRVVREIARLVAEDVSVHCRRAEEEGQASRYVCSDGSSSKLDLDMESEWEWEALDVRAEAPVPIVLDPRNYLPTPPPTPPPSFVLCPPVSAESERVGRDSGLSPLVPALSPQLLEDTCAEPSNGTPNANPVDESAIVPAADSPPSSGLSVHDEYAHSSSRAETTSCFLTGFLFGVVIVLVLSSQRRPALIYLS
;
A
#
# COMPACT_ATOMS: atom_id res chain seq x y z
N MET A 1 28.75 -23.43 22.09
CA MET A 1 28.67 -22.16 21.33
C MET A 1 27.20 -21.90 21.03
N SER A 2 26.56 -21.01 21.79
CA SER A 2 25.14 -20.69 21.63
C SER A 2 25.02 -19.59 20.57
N THR A 3 24.58 -19.95 19.36
CA THR A 3 24.16 -19.00 18.34
C THR A 3 22.80 -18.45 18.75
N GLY A 4 22.78 -17.54 19.73
CA GLY A 4 21.57 -16.78 20.02
C GLY A 4 21.11 -16.08 18.74
N PRO A 5 19.81 -16.13 18.39
CA PRO A 5 19.34 -15.45 17.22
C PRO A 5 19.40 -13.95 17.54
N LEU A 6 20.39 -13.24 17.00
CA LEU A 6 20.58 -11.83 17.32
C LEU A 6 19.56 -10.91 16.63
N PHE A 7 18.77 -11.43 15.68
CA PHE A 7 17.81 -10.65 14.87
C PHE A 7 16.53 -11.38 14.40
N PRO A 8 15.92 -12.33 15.14
CA PRO A 8 14.88 -13.22 14.58
C PRO A 8 13.57 -12.51 14.18
N ASP A 9 13.37 -11.26 14.61
CA ASP A 9 12.04 -10.66 14.66
C ASP A 9 11.80 -9.54 13.65
N ASN A 10 12.84 -9.11 12.93
CA ASN A 10 12.76 -8.01 11.99
C ASN A 10 12.40 -8.49 10.58
N LEU A 11 11.54 -7.73 9.89
CA LEU A 11 11.21 -8.02 8.51
C LEU A 11 12.43 -7.83 7.59
N PRO A 12 12.64 -8.72 6.60
CA PRO A 12 13.69 -8.53 5.62
C PRO A 12 13.41 -7.30 4.74
N GLN A 13 14.41 -6.86 3.98
CA GLN A 13 14.32 -5.70 3.08
C GLN A 13 13.15 -5.78 2.10
N TYR A 14 12.88 -6.99 1.61
CA TYR A 14 11.75 -7.33 0.76
C TYR A 14 11.31 -8.76 1.08
N GLY A 15 10.03 -9.08 0.86
CA GLY A 15 9.51 -10.38 1.26
C GLY A 15 9.11 -10.45 2.72
N PHE A 16 8.42 -11.51 3.10
CA PHE A 16 8.35 -11.95 4.48
C PHE A 16 9.52 -12.90 4.79
N GLY A 17 9.89 -12.98 6.06
CA GLY A 17 10.82 -14.00 6.55
C GLY A 17 10.12 -15.37 6.66
N PRO A 18 10.57 -16.26 7.56
CA PRO A 18 9.84 -17.48 7.87
C PRO A 18 8.48 -17.19 8.52
N GLU A 19 8.38 -16.07 9.23
CA GLU A 19 7.14 -15.59 9.83
C GLU A 19 6.31 -14.80 8.82
N THR A 20 5.05 -15.20 8.66
CA THR A 20 4.07 -14.53 7.78
C THR A 20 2.80 -14.15 8.51
N ALA A 21 2.58 -14.62 9.75
CA ALA A 21 1.38 -14.34 10.51
C ALA A 21 1.34 -12.87 10.94
N PHE A 22 0.28 -12.15 10.57
CA PHE A 22 0.11 -10.72 10.89
C PHE A 22 0.28 -10.44 12.38
N LYS A 23 -0.36 -11.25 13.23
CA LYS A 23 -0.36 -11.08 14.70
C LYS A 23 1.05 -11.12 15.29
N ASN A 24 1.93 -11.96 14.74
CA ASN A 24 3.31 -12.07 15.20
C ASN A 24 4.15 -10.92 14.64
N LEU A 25 4.01 -10.61 13.36
CA LEU A 25 4.73 -9.52 12.70
C LEU A 25 4.39 -8.15 13.29
N ALA A 26 3.13 -7.90 13.65
CA ALA A 26 2.70 -6.62 14.21
C ALA A 26 3.31 -6.33 15.59
N ARG A 27 3.72 -7.36 16.34
CA ARG A 27 4.41 -7.19 17.64
C ARG A 27 5.82 -6.64 17.46
N THR A 28 6.48 -7.01 16.37
CA THR A 28 7.88 -6.67 16.11
C THR A 28 8.00 -5.49 15.15
N ASN A 29 7.02 -5.31 14.26
CA ASN A 29 6.92 -4.26 13.27
C ASN A 29 5.61 -3.48 13.48
N ALA A 30 5.68 -2.42 14.28
CA ALA A 30 4.50 -1.68 14.73
C ALA A 30 3.85 -0.77 13.66
N PHE A 31 4.33 -0.77 12.42
CA PHE A 31 3.92 0.20 11.40
C PHE A 31 3.41 -0.49 10.14
N LEU A 32 2.25 -0.05 9.68
CA LEU A 32 1.74 -0.29 8.34
C LEU A 32 1.74 1.00 7.53
N PHE A 33 1.89 0.85 6.22
CA PHE A 33 1.96 1.94 5.27
C PHE A 33 0.93 1.75 4.18
N ARG A 34 0.20 2.82 3.86
CA ARG A 34 -0.79 2.83 2.78
C ARG A 34 -0.57 4.01 1.86
N VAL A 35 -0.34 3.73 0.59
CA VAL A 35 -0.25 4.75 -0.47
C VAL A 35 -1.64 5.09 -0.98
N TYR A 36 -1.96 6.38 -0.97
CA TYR A 36 -3.27 6.86 -1.41
C TYR A 36 -3.18 8.24 -2.07
N THR A 37 -4.28 8.65 -2.68
CA THR A 37 -4.47 9.97 -3.29
C THR A 37 -5.23 10.83 -2.30
N ALA A 38 -4.60 11.89 -1.79
CA ALA A 38 -5.18 12.75 -0.76
C ALA A 38 -6.42 13.46 -1.30
N ARG A 39 -7.48 13.52 -0.49
CA ARG A 39 -8.68 14.32 -0.79
C ARG A 39 -8.61 15.59 0.04
N ALA A 40 -8.99 16.72 -0.54
CA ALA A 40 -8.73 18.05 0.03
C ALA A 40 -9.29 18.25 1.46
N GLU A 41 -10.35 17.54 1.85
CA GLU A 41 -11.15 17.92 3.05
C GLU A 41 -11.72 16.73 3.84
N SER A 42 -11.21 15.50 3.66
CA SER A 42 -11.78 14.34 4.37
C SER A 42 -11.01 14.01 5.64
N GLU A 43 -11.74 13.72 6.73
CA GLU A 43 -11.19 13.01 7.89
C GLU A 43 -10.38 11.80 7.42
N LEU A 44 -9.20 11.66 8.02
CA LEU A 44 -8.24 10.64 7.62
C LEU A 44 -8.76 9.28 8.08
N SER A 45 -9.53 8.61 7.25
CA SER A 45 -10.03 7.25 7.46
C SER A 45 -10.09 6.51 6.13
N PHE A 46 -9.95 5.18 6.17
CA PHE A 46 -9.98 4.36 4.97
C PHE A 46 -11.05 3.29 5.08
N ALA A 47 -12.13 3.41 4.30
CA ALA A 47 -13.10 2.31 4.11
C ALA A 47 -12.65 1.39 2.97
N ALA A 48 -12.89 0.09 3.10
CA ALA A 48 -12.74 -0.84 2.00
C ALA A 48 -13.80 -0.57 0.92
N PRO A 49 -13.53 -0.90 -0.36
CA PRO A 49 -14.43 -0.60 -1.47
C PRO A 49 -15.87 -1.12 -1.30
N LYS A 50 -16.06 -2.26 -0.62
CA LYS A 50 -17.39 -2.84 -0.36
C LYS A 50 -18.22 -2.02 0.64
N PHE A 51 -17.59 -1.24 1.51
CA PHE A 51 -18.26 -0.53 2.59
C PHE A 51 -18.40 0.97 2.26
N ASP A 52 -19.51 1.56 2.71
CA ASP A 52 -19.68 3.00 2.66
C ASP A 52 -18.69 3.69 3.62
N ARG A 53 -18.35 4.95 3.35
CA ARG A 53 -17.50 5.78 4.21
C ARG A 53 -18.01 5.91 5.64
N ARG A 54 -19.33 5.82 5.84
CA ARG A 54 -19.95 5.82 7.18
C ARG A 54 -19.37 4.71 8.06
N PHE A 55 -19.05 3.56 7.46
CA PHE A 55 -18.40 2.44 8.13
C PHE A 55 -17.01 2.79 8.70
N ALA A 56 -16.32 3.80 8.15
CA ALA A 56 -15.03 4.25 8.66
C ALA A 56 -15.15 5.32 9.77
N SER A 57 -16.27 6.04 9.83
CA SER A 57 -16.52 7.14 10.76
C SER A 57 -17.18 6.68 12.07
N GLU A 58 -17.96 5.59 12.04
CA GLU A 58 -18.64 5.06 13.23
C GLU A 58 -17.64 4.60 14.29
N THR A 59 -17.47 5.44 15.32
CA THR A 59 -16.66 5.22 16.52
C THR A 59 -17.43 4.58 17.68
N CYS A 60 -18.76 4.46 17.62
CA CYS A 60 -19.56 4.14 18.81
C CYS A 60 -20.47 2.90 18.75
N SER A 61 -20.63 2.22 17.61
CA SER A 61 -21.38 0.96 17.57
C SER A 61 -20.45 -0.24 17.70
N PRO A 62 -20.76 -1.25 18.54
CA PRO A 62 -19.99 -2.50 18.58
C PRO A 62 -19.99 -3.11 17.18
N ARG A 63 -18.81 -3.13 16.54
CA ARG A 63 -18.69 -3.71 15.22
C ARG A 63 -18.84 -5.22 15.34
N PRO A 64 -19.59 -5.88 14.45
CA PRO A 64 -19.59 -7.33 14.40
C PRO A 64 -18.16 -7.82 14.18
N ASP A 65 -17.81 -8.91 14.85
CA ASP A 65 -16.49 -9.52 14.71
C ASP A 65 -16.18 -9.73 13.22
N PRO A 66 -14.98 -9.35 12.75
CA PRO A 66 -14.61 -9.53 11.36
C PRO A 66 -14.68 -11.04 11.03
N PRO A 67 -15.29 -11.42 9.89
CA PRO A 67 -15.25 -12.79 9.44
C PRO A 67 -13.79 -13.22 9.26
N ARG A 68 -13.50 -14.48 9.56
CA ARG A 68 -12.15 -15.03 9.39
C ARG A 68 -11.74 -14.89 7.92
N PRO A 69 -10.62 -14.22 7.62
CA PRO A 69 -10.19 -14.01 6.23
C PRO A 69 -9.84 -15.35 5.57
N THR A 70 -10.20 -15.48 4.29
CA THR A 70 -10.02 -16.71 3.51
C THR A 70 -9.10 -16.51 2.30
N TYR A 71 -8.68 -17.63 1.68
CA TYR A 71 -7.97 -17.60 0.41
C TYR A 71 -8.77 -16.87 -0.70
N ALA A 72 -10.07 -17.15 -0.78
CA ALA A 72 -10.97 -16.54 -1.77
C ALA A 72 -11.03 -15.01 -1.62
N ASP A 73 -10.96 -14.52 -0.39
CA ASP A 73 -10.93 -13.08 -0.11
C ASP A 73 -9.63 -12.42 -0.57
N ALA A 74 -8.49 -13.05 -0.32
CA ALA A 74 -7.20 -12.58 -0.79
C ALA A 74 -7.16 -12.53 -2.32
N PHE A 75 -7.61 -13.61 -2.97
CA PHE A 75 -7.73 -13.66 -4.43
C PHE A 75 -8.62 -12.53 -4.96
N ARG A 76 -9.86 -12.41 -4.45
CA ARG A 76 -10.81 -11.36 -4.87
C ARG A 76 -10.24 -9.96 -4.70
N HIS A 77 -9.41 -9.74 -3.69
CA HIS A 77 -8.76 -8.45 -3.46
C HIS A 77 -7.59 -8.17 -4.40
N LEU A 78 -6.79 -9.19 -4.75
CA LEU A 78 -5.59 -9.06 -5.57
C LEU A 78 -5.91 -8.98 -7.06
N ASP A 79 -7.02 -9.57 -7.49
CA ASP A 79 -7.53 -9.39 -8.84
C ASP A 79 -8.14 -7.98 -9.00
N TRP A 80 -7.57 -7.22 -9.94
CA TRP A 80 -7.98 -5.86 -10.23
C TRP A 80 -9.44 -5.77 -10.72
N THR A 81 -9.96 -6.83 -11.35
CA THR A 81 -11.33 -6.87 -11.85
C THR A 81 -12.34 -6.98 -10.71
N THR A 82 -12.01 -7.71 -9.65
CA THR A 82 -12.91 -7.94 -8.50
C THR A 82 -12.59 -7.08 -7.29
N ARG A 83 -11.45 -6.37 -7.27
CA ARG A 83 -10.95 -5.58 -6.13
C ARG A 83 -11.97 -4.58 -5.59
N HIS A 84 -12.79 -3.99 -6.46
CA HIS A 84 -13.83 -3.02 -6.08
C HIS A 84 -14.95 -3.63 -5.22
N THR A 85 -15.11 -4.95 -5.22
CA THR A 85 -16.07 -5.68 -4.36
C THR A 85 -15.43 -6.19 -3.06
N SER A 86 -14.13 -5.99 -2.89
CA SER A 86 -13.40 -6.54 -1.76
C SER A 86 -13.75 -5.81 -0.45
N PRO A 87 -13.99 -6.54 0.66
CA PRO A 87 -14.20 -5.95 1.97
C PRO A 87 -12.88 -5.54 2.67
N TYR A 88 -11.75 -5.51 1.95
CA TYR A 88 -10.45 -5.23 2.55
C TYR A 88 -9.82 -3.92 2.06
N VAL A 89 -9.06 -3.30 2.97
CA VAL A 89 -8.17 -2.16 2.73
C VAL A 89 -6.74 -2.68 2.62
N SER A 90 -6.05 -2.39 1.52
CA SER A 90 -4.64 -2.78 1.35
C SER A 90 -3.69 -1.89 2.15
N ALA A 91 -2.73 -2.51 2.83
CA ALA A 91 -1.59 -1.86 3.46
C ALA A 91 -0.31 -2.71 3.25
N SER A 92 0.83 -2.24 3.72
CA SER A 92 2.13 -2.92 3.63
C SER A 92 2.95 -2.67 4.89
N PHE A 93 3.73 -3.65 5.34
CA PHE A 93 4.74 -3.41 6.38
C PHE A 93 5.98 -2.64 5.87
N SER A 94 6.14 -2.50 4.55
CA SER A 94 7.32 -1.89 3.95
C SER A 94 7.09 -0.41 3.60
N LEU A 95 7.65 0.49 4.41
CA LEU A 95 7.77 1.92 4.07
C LEU A 95 8.40 2.14 2.68
N LEU A 96 9.46 1.41 2.32
CA LEU A 96 10.19 1.64 1.08
C LEU A 96 9.38 1.17 -0.11
N TRP A 97 8.63 0.07 0.03
CA TRP A 97 7.62 -0.28 -0.96
C TRP A 97 6.58 0.84 -1.10
N ALA A 98 6.11 1.41 0.02
CA ALA A 98 5.17 2.52 -0.03
C ALA A 98 5.75 3.77 -0.71
N VAL A 99 7.01 4.12 -0.46
CA VAL A 99 7.69 5.24 -1.15
C VAL A 99 7.87 4.94 -2.63
N TRP A 100 8.29 3.72 -2.98
CA TRP A 100 8.44 3.26 -4.37
C TRP A 100 7.12 3.28 -5.13
N GLU A 101 6.04 2.78 -4.52
CA GLU A 101 4.69 2.78 -5.10
C GLU A 101 4.12 4.20 -5.20
N ALA A 102 4.38 5.06 -4.20
CA ALA A 102 3.98 6.46 -4.23
C ALA A 102 4.65 7.23 -5.36
N LEU A 103 5.97 7.06 -5.54
CA LEU A 103 6.70 7.67 -6.66
C LEU A 103 6.26 7.11 -8.00
N ARG A 104 6.02 5.80 -8.09
CA ARG A 104 5.44 5.17 -9.28
C ARG A 104 4.12 5.86 -9.63
N ARG A 105 3.18 5.99 -8.68
CA ARG A 105 1.91 6.69 -8.90
C ARG A 105 2.12 8.15 -9.26
N TYR A 106 3.05 8.85 -8.61
CA TYR A 106 3.33 10.25 -8.90
C TYR A 106 3.78 10.46 -10.36
N HIS A 107 4.59 9.54 -10.90
CA HIS A 107 5.07 9.61 -12.28
C HIS A 107 4.04 9.19 -13.33
N PHE A 108 3.15 8.24 -13.01
CA PHE A 108 2.18 7.70 -13.97
C PHE A 108 0.77 8.29 -13.85
N ASN A 109 0.40 8.89 -12.71
CA ASN A 109 -0.92 9.47 -12.53
C ASN A 109 -0.97 10.92 -13.00
N VAL A 110 -2.17 11.32 -13.42
CA VAL A 110 -2.51 12.71 -13.75
C VAL A 110 -2.59 13.59 -12.48
N LYS A 111 -2.81 12.98 -11.31
CA LYS A 111 -2.89 13.69 -10.03
C LYS A 111 -1.63 13.46 -9.18
N HIS A 112 -0.99 14.56 -8.78
CA HIS A 112 0.28 14.61 -8.04
C HIS A 112 0.11 14.71 -6.51
N ASP A 113 -1.12 14.54 -6.02
CA ASP A 113 -1.57 14.54 -4.62
C ASP A 113 -1.39 13.16 -3.96
N VAL A 114 -0.23 12.54 -4.15
CA VAL A 114 0.08 11.23 -3.56
C VAL A 114 0.58 11.41 -2.13
N ALA A 115 -0.01 10.66 -1.20
CA ALA A 115 0.36 10.64 0.21
C ALA A 115 0.55 9.21 0.72
N ILE A 116 1.27 9.09 1.83
CA ILE A 116 1.50 7.84 2.55
C ILE A 116 0.90 7.99 3.95
N ALA A 117 -0.05 7.12 4.28
CA ALA A 117 -0.55 6.98 5.63
C ALA A 117 0.31 5.99 6.41
N VAL A 118 0.64 6.36 7.65
CA VAL A 118 1.38 5.56 8.63
C VAL A 118 0.39 5.11 9.68
N ILE A 119 0.27 3.81 9.85
CA ILE A 119 -0.82 3.17 10.60
C ILE A 119 -0.21 2.32 11.70
N ASP A 120 -0.82 2.34 12.89
CA ASP A 120 -0.41 1.53 14.03
C ASP A 120 -0.85 0.07 13.83
N ALA A 121 0.11 -0.82 13.53
CA ALA A 121 -0.18 -2.21 13.19
C ALA A 121 -0.85 -3.00 14.33
N PRO A 122 -0.40 -2.91 15.60
CA PRO A 122 -1.00 -3.60 16.73
C PRO A 122 -2.48 -3.26 16.94
N ALA A 123 -2.87 -2.00 16.69
CA ALA A 123 -4.25 -1.54 16.82
C ALA A 123 -5.21 -2.24 15.83
N LEU A 124 -4.67 -2.85 14.77
CA LEU A 124 -5.44 -3.55 13.74
C LEU A 124 -5.32 -5.08 13.81
N ALA A 125 -4.69 -5.64 14.85
CA ALA A 125 -4.38 -7.07 14.93
C ALA A 125 -5.59 -7.99 14.88
N ALA A 126 -6.75 -7.57 15.39
CA ALA A 126 -7.98 -8.36 15.33
C ALA A 126 -8.62 -8.40 13.92
N HIS A 127 -8.30 -7.44 13.06
CA HIS A 127 -8.98 -7.20 11.78
C HIS A 127 -8.07 -7.39 10.56
N SER A 128 -6.84 -7.85 10.76
CA SER A 128 -5.81 -7.84 9.72
C SER A 128 -5.19 -9.21 9.50
N ALA A 129 -4.85 -9.47 8.25
CA ALA A 129 -4.16 -10.67 7.80
C ALA A 129 -3.09 -10.28 6.79
N THR A 130 -1.94 -10.96 6.80
CA THR A 130 -1.01 -10.81 5.67
C THR A 130 -1.58 -11.52 4.45
N VAL A 131 -1.28 -11.02 3.26
CA VAL A 131 -1.71 -11.73 2.06
C VAL A 131 -0.95 -13.06 1.90
N ALA A 132 0.32 -13.10 2.32
CA ALA A 132 1.14 -14.30 2.23
C ALA A 132 0.60 -15.44 3.10
N GLU A 133 0.13 -15.16 4.33
CA GLU A 133 -0.44 -16.20 5.20
C GLU A 133 -1.72 -16.79 4.58
N LEU A 134 -2.59 -15.96 3.99
CA LEU A 134 -3.85 -16.40 3.39
C LEU A 134 -3.63 -17.22 2.13
N LEU A 135 -2.66 -16.82 1.31
CA LEU A 135 -2.28 -17.58 0.11
C LEU A 135 -1.63 -18.92 0.48
N ASN A 136 -0.75 -18.95 1.49
CA ASN A 136 -0.09 -20.19 1.94
C ASN A 136 -1.06 -21.19 2.58
N ALA A 137 -2.15 -20.71 3.20
CA ALA A 137 -3.16 -21.58 3.82
C ALA A 137 -3.98 -22.41 2.82
N ALA A 138 -3.96 -22.05 1.52
CA ALA A 138 -4.78 -22.72 0.52
C ALA A 138 -4.19 -24.08 0.07
N PRO A 139 -4.98 -25.16 0.09
CA PRO A 139 -4.57 -26.45 -0.46
C PRO A 139 -4.41 -26.34 -1.99
N ILE A 140 -3.51 -27.14 -2.57
CA ILE A 140 -3.15 -27.06 -4.00
C ILE A 140 -4.38 -27.07 -4.94
N PRO A 141 -5.41 -27.93 -4.74
CA PRO A 141 -6.56 -27.99 -5.64
C PRO A 141 -7.42 -26.70 -5.66
N GLU A 142 -7.35 -25.89 -4.60
CA GLU A 142 -8.13 -24.64 -4.49
C GLU A 142 -7.36 -23.43 -5.05
N ARG A 143 -6.09 -23.61 -5.43
CA ARG A 143 -5.25 -22.49 -5.88
C ARG A 143 -5.65 -22.06 -7.29
N HIS A 144 -5.90 -20.76 -7.43
CA HIS A 144 -6.11 -20.10 -8.71
C HIS A 144 -4.84 -20.19 -9.60
N GLU A 145 -4.99 -20.18 -10.93
CA GLU A 145 -3.88 -20.22 -11.89
C GLU A 145 -2.80 -19.14 -11.64
N ASN A 146 -3.23 -17.94 -11.26
CA ASN A 146 -2.37 -16.79 -10.95
C ASN A 146 -1.84 -16.77 -9.50
N HIS A 147 -2.04 -17.83 -8.72
CA HIS A 147 -1.65 -17.92 -7.30
C HIS A 147 -0.20 -17.48 -7.07
N TRP A 148 0.76 -18.04 -7.81
CA TRP A 148 2.19 -17.77 -7.57
C TRP A 148 2.60 -16.35 -7.95
N LYS A 149 1.96 -15.77 -8.97
CA LYS A 149 2.18 -14.38 -9.36
C LYS A 149 1.73 -13.43 -8.25
N TRP A 150 0.55 -13.66 -7.69
CA TRP A 150 0.04 -12.87 -6.57
C TRP A 150 0.84 -13.10 -5.30
N TYR A 151 1.19 -14.35 -4.99
CA TYR A 151 2.03 -14.68 -3.84
C TYR A 151 3.37 -13.95 -3.91
N SER A 152 4.07 -14.03 -5.04
CA SER A 152 5.35 -13.33 -5.23
C SER A 152 5.19 -11.82 -5.06
N SER A 153 4.16 -11.22 -5.66
CA SER A 153 3.93 -9.77 -5.59
C SER A 153 3.56 -9.32 -4.18
N ALA A 154 2.70 -10.08 -3.50
CA ALA A 154 2.24 -9.81 -2.15
C ALA A 154 3.35 -9.97 -1.11
N ASN A 155 4.17 -11.03 -1.27
CA ASN A 155 5.35 -11.26 -0.44
C ASN A 155 6.34 -10.12 -0.61
N GLU A 156 6.72 -9.80 -1.85
CA GLU A 156 7.64 -8.71 -2.19
C GLU A 156 7.20 -7.36 -1.61
N ALA A 157 5.91 -7.07 -1.68
CA ALA A 157 5.31 -5.85 -1.12
C ALA A 157 4.99 -5.92 0.38
N GLN A 158 5.25 -7.05 1.05
CA GLN A 158 4.82 -7.30 2.44
C GLN A 158 3.35 -6.92 2.69
N SER A 159 2.47 -7.37 1.79
CA SER A 159 1.08 -6.92 1.71
C SER A 159 0.23 -7.41 2.88
N VAL A 160 -0.62 -6.52 3.37
CA VAL A 160 -1.58 -6.74 4.45
C VAL A 160 -2.98 -6.35 3.98
N LEU A 161 -3.97 -7.15 4.36
CA LEU A 161 -5.39 -6.85 4.19
C LEU A 161 -6.00 -6.53 5.54
N VAL A 162 -6.61 -5.35 5.66
CA VAL A 162 -7.37 -4.94 6.83
C VAL A 162 -8.86 -5.02 6.49
N TYR A 163 -9.62 -5.83 7.21
CA TYR A 163 -11.06 -5.97 6.99
C TYR A 163 -11.80 -4.69 7.37
N GLY A 164 -12.79 -4.29 6.56
CA GLY A 164 -13.67 -3.20 6.92
C GLY A 164 -13.04 -1.83 6.65
N ALA A 165 -12.53 -1.20 7.70
CA ALA A 165 -11.96 0.13 7.62
C ALA A 165 -10.74 0.29 8.54
N ILE A 166 -9.86 1.21 8.18
CA ILE A 166 -8.81 1.73 9.04
C ILE A 166 -9.33 3.03 9.66
N PRO A 167 -9.66 3.03 10.97
CA PRO A 167 -10.21 4.21 11.62
C PRO A 167 -9.13 5.27 11.84
N ALA A 168 -9.55 6.52 12.01
CA ALA A 168 -8.65 7.66 12.13
C ALA A 168 -7.65 7.55 13.29
N HIS A 169 -8.08 7.02 14.43
CA HIS A 169 -7.21 6.87 15.61
C HIS A 169 -6.07 5.85 15.40
N CYS A 170 -6.21 4.90 14.45
CA CYS A 170 -5.12 4.00 14.09
C CYS A 170 -4.10 4.65 13.15
N ILE A 171 -4.40 5.81 12.57
CA ILE A 171 -3.54 6.48 11.60
C ILE A 171 -2.69 7.50 12.35
N LEU A 172 -1.43 7.13 12.57
CA LEU A 172 -0.45 7.97 13.24
C LEU A 172 -0.24 9.25 12.42
N ALA A 173 0.11 9.11 11.15
CA ALA A 173 0.42 10.25 10.29
C ALA A 173 -0.08 10.03 8.86
N SER A 174 -0.28 11.13 8.14
CA SER A 174 -0.43 11.14 6.69
C SER A 174 0.52 12.17 6.12
N VAL A 175 1.42 11.71 5.24
CA VAL A 175 2.53 12.53 4.77
C VAL A 175 2.48 12.64 3.25
N PRO A 176 2.36 13.86 2.69
CA PRO A 176 2.51 14.06 1.26
C PRO A 176 3.87 13.58 0.78
N LEU A 177 3.89 12.87 -0.36
CA LEU A 177 5.12 12.25 -0.89
C LEU A 177 6.26 13.26 -1.01
N LEU A 178 5.99 14.46 -1.53
CA LEU A 178 7.02 15.48 -1.76
C LEU A 178 7.70 15.95 -0.46
N ARG A 179 7.04 15.86 0.70
CA ARG A 179 7.61 16.28 1.99
C ARG A 179 8.66 15.31 2.53
N ILE A 180 8.60 14.04 2.14
CA ILE A 180 9.55 13.02 2.63
C ILE A 180 10.74 12.81 1.70
N LEU A 181 10.71 13.32 0.46
CA LEU A 181 11.77 13.07 -0.52
C LEU A 181 13.12 13.61 -0.08
N ASP A 182 13.16 14.82 0.50
CA ASP A 182 14.40 15.42 1.01
C ASP A 182 14.89 14.76 2.32
N ALA A 183 14.02 14.00 3.00
CA ALA A 183 14.36 13.24 4.19
C ALA A 183 14.86 11.81 3.87
N LEU A 184 14.80 11.38 2.61
CA LEU A 184 15.26 10.04 2.23
C LEU A 184 16.78 9.89 2.48
N PRO A 185 17.24 8.69 2.87
CA PRO A 185 18.66 8.40 2.98
C PRO A 185 19.41 8.72 1.68
N ALA A 186 20.66 9.15 1.78
CA ALA A 186 21.46 9.59 0.63
C ALA A 186 21.57 8.54 -0.50
N TYR A 187 21.52 7.24 -0.18
CA TYR A 187 21.56 6.17 -1.20
C TYR A 187 20.26 6.07 -2.05
N CYS A 188 19.17 6.71 -1.61
CA CYS A 188 17.94 6.88 -2.38
C CYS A 188 17.98 8.12 -3.28
N LEU A 189 18.95 9.01 -3.08
CA LEU A 189 19.07 10.28 -3.77
C LEU A 189 20.17 10.21 -4.83
N ARG A 190 20.00 10.99 -5.90
CA ARG A 190 21.05 11.20 -6.89
C ARG A 190 22.16 12.03 -6.22
N PRO A 191 23.44 11.63 -6.36
CA PRO A 191 24.52 12.49 -5.91
C PRO A 191 24.44 13.84 -6.64
N PRO A 192 24.69 14.97 -5.95
CA PRO A 192 24.77 16.26 -6.62
C PRO A 192 25.83 16.17 -7.71
N SER A 193 25.48 16.57 -8.93
CA SER A 193 26.41 16.65 -10.05
C SER A 193 26.77 18.12 -10.24
N ASP A 194 28.06 18.44 -10.19
CA ASP A 194 28.54 19.83 -10.33
C ASP A 194 28.17 20.47 -11.69
N SER A 195 27.81 19.65 -12.68
CA SER A 195 27.44 20.08 -14.02
C SER A 195 25.93 20.19 -14.26
N GLU A 196 25.08 19.65 -13.38
CA GLU A 196 23.62 19.76 -13.55
C GLU A 196 23.09 21.03 -12.86
N PRO A 197 22.26 21.84 -13.54
CA PRO A 197 21.58 22.95 -12.88
C PRO A 197 20.70 22.42 -11.73
N PRO A 198 20.43 23.26 -10.70
CA PRO A 198 19.56 22.88 -9.59
C PRO A 198 18.22 22.38 -10.12
N GLN A 199 17.92 21.10 -9.87
CA GLN A 199 16.68 20.50 -10.35
C GLN A 199 15.49 21.16 -9.65
N PRO A 200 14.47 21.63 -10.40
CA PRO A 200 13.42 22.48 -9.84
C PRO A 200 12.46 21.70 -8.93
N ALA A 201 12.25 20.40 -9.19
CA ALA A 201 11.30 19.59 -8.42
C ALA A 201 12.02 18.51 -7.57
N PRO A 202 11.61 18.32 -6.29
CA PRO A 202 12.18 17.30 -5.40
C PRO A 202 12.16 15.88 -5.98
N VAL A 203 11.17 15.56 -6.82
CA VAL A 203 11.05 14.26 -7.49
C VAL A 203 12.25 13.91 -8.37
N HIS A 204 12.92 14.90 -8.97
CA HIS A 204 14.08 14.68 -9.82
C HIS A 204 15.36 14.35 -9.05
N ARG A 205 15.37 14.64 -7.73
CA ARG A 205 16.50 14.34 -6.84
C ARG A 205 16.56 12.87 -6.46
N VAL A 206 15.46 12.15 -6.59
CA VAL A 206 15.44 10.71 -6.31
C VAL A 206 16.27 10.00 -7.38
N SER A 207 17.09 9.01 -6.98
CA SER A 207 17.97 8.29 -7.91
C SER A 207 17.20 7.38 -8.88
N TRP A 208 15.89 7.24 -8.69
CA TRP A 208 15.05 6.28 -9.38
C TRP A 208 14.55 6.87 -10.69
N ARG A 209 14.67 6.09 -11.76
CA ARG A 209 14.15 6.45 -13.07
C ARG A 209 13.05 5.44 -13.43
N TYR A 210 11.84 5.93 -13.68
CA TYR A 210 10.69 5.14 -14.16
C TYR A 210 10.50 5.03 -15.70
N PRO A 211 11.46 5.37 -16.59
CA PRO A 211 11.09 5.89 -17.90
C PRO A 211 10.58 4.88 -18.93
N THR A 212 10.69 3.55 -18.78
CA THR A 212 10.30 2.65 -19.90
C THR A 212 9.90 1.21 -19.55
N LEU A 213 10.36 0.65 -18.43
CA LEU A 213 10.02 -0.72 -18.03
C LEU A 213 9.25 -0.67 -16.71
N ARG A 214 8.40 -1.67 -16.43
CA ARG A 214 7.78 -1.86 -15.10
C ARG A 214 8.79 -2.59 -14.20
N PRO A 215 9.73 -1.90 -13.50
CA PRO A 215 10.63 -2.61 -12.61
C PRO A 215 9.80 -3.29 -11.52
N SER A 216 10.13 -4.55 -11.20
CA SER A 216 9.65 -5.13 -9.94
C SER A 216 10.31 -4.40 -8.77
N TYR A 217 9.61 -4.32 -7.64
CA TYR A 217 10.14 -3.76 -6.41
C TYR A 217 11.39 -4.53 -5.93
N ARG A 218 11.44 -5.85 -6.16
CA ARG A 218 12.61 -6.69 -5.88
C ARG A 218 13.83 -6.24 -6.69
N ARG A 219 13.65 -6.00 -8.00
CA ARG A 219 14.73 -5.49 -8.86
C ARG A 219 15.18 -4.11 -8.39
N PHE A 220 14.24 -3.27 -8.00
CA PHE A 220 14.53 -1.96 -7.43
C PHE A 220 15.38 -2.06 -6.15
N CYS A 221 14.99 -2.91 -5.19
CA CYS A 221 15.73 -3.15 -3.96
C CYS A 221 17.14 -3.69 -4.22
N SER A 222 17.30 -4.70 -5.08
CA SER A 222 18.59 -5.35 -5.29
C SER A 222 19.54 -4.54 -6.17
N THR A 223 19.07 -4.06 -7.32
CA THR A 223 19.95 -3.46 -8.34
C THR A 223 20.21 -1.98 -8.14
N GLN A 224 19.24 -1.24 -7.60
CA GLN A 224 19.38 0.22 -7.46
C GLN A 224 19.79 0.58 -6.04
N LEU A 225 18.99 0.20 -5.04
CA LEU A 225 19.24 0.61 -3.65
C LEU A 225 20.37 -0.18 -3.01
N GLY A 226 20.31 -1.52 -3.10
CA GLY A 226 21.32 -2.40 -2.54
C GLY A 226 22.70 -2.09 -3.13
N ALA A 227 22.80 -1.97 -4.45
CA ALA A 227 24.06 -1.62 -5.11
C ALA A 227 24.55 -0.19 -4.79
N SER A 228 23.65 0.79 -4.66
CA SER A 228 24.06 2.16 -4.31
C SER A 228 24.54 2.27 -2.87
N PHE A 229 23.89 1.57 -1.95
CA PHE A 229 24.34 1.50 -0.56
C PHE A 229 25.65 0.72 -0.41
N ALA A 230 25.77 -0.44 -1.06
CA ALA A 230 26.99 -1.26 -1.01
C ALA A 230 28.22 -0.52 -1.56
N ARG A 231 28.04 0.37 -2.55
CA ARG A 231 29.10 1.23 -3.09
C ARG A 231 29.47 2.41 -2.18
N ALA A 232 28.64 2.75 -1.20
CA ALA A 232 28.93 3.87 -0.30
C ALA A 232 30.00 3.51 0.74
N ALA A 233 30.82 4.50 1.10
CA ALA A 233 31.81 4.33 2.17
C ALA A 233 31.16 3.86 3.50
N PRO A 234 31.85 3.07 4.33
CA PRO A 234 31.31 2.58 5.60
C PRO A 234 30.69 3.67 6.49
N GLU A 235 31.32 4.84 6.57
CA GLU A 235 30.84 5.99 7.34
C GLU A 235 29.56 6.58 6.75
N ALA A 236 29.45 6.61 5.42
CA ALA A 236 28.25 7.06 4.72
C ALA A 236 27.10 6.07 4.92
N ARG A 237 27.38 4.76 4.87
CA ARG A 237 26.43 3.70 5.20
C ARG A 237 25.93 3.85 6.64
N PHE A 238 26.83 3.99 7.61
CA PHE A 238 26.49 4.20 9.01
C PHE A 238 25.63 5.45 9.23
N ARG A 239 26.01 6.59 8.62
CA ARG A 239 25.26 7.85 8.70
C ARG A 239 23.87 7.72 8.09
N ALA A 240 23.74 7.02 6.95
CA ALA A 240 22.46 6.78 6.31
C ALA A 240 21.55 5.88 7.18
N SER A 241 22.10 4.81 7.77
CA SER A 241 21.37 3.91 8.67
C SER A 241 21.05 4.51 10.04
N THR A 242 21.73 5.59 10.46
CA THR A 242 21.48 6.28 11.74
C THR A 242 20.73 7.59 11.50
N ALA A 243 21.45 8.68 11.25
CA ALA A 243 20.89 10.02 11.09
C ALA A 243 19.92 10.12 9.91
N GLY A 244 20.15 9.38 8.82
CA GLY A 244 19.21 9.30 7.71
C GLY A 244 17.89 8.64 8.13
N ALA A 245 17.97 7.49 8.81
CA ALA A 245 16.80 6.76 9.31
C ALA A 245 16.01 7.54 10.37
N ALA A 246 16.69 8.16 11.34
CA ALA A 246 16.08 8.99 12.37
C ALA A 246 15.35 10.19 11.76
N ARG A 247 15.99 10.90 10.83
CA ARG A 247 15.40 12.05 10.13
C ARG A 247 14.18 11.66 9.30
N LEU A 248 14.25 10.55 8.57
CA LEU A 248 13.11 10.07 7.79
C LEU A 248 11.95 9.71 8.72
N ALA A 249 12.21 8.98 9.82
CA ALA A 249 11.18 8.62 10.80
C ALA A 249 10.52 9.86 11.43
N ALA A 250 11.32 10.83 11.86
CA ALA A 250 10.83 12.09 12.42
C ALA A 250 9.99 12.87 11.41
N SER A 251 10.46 12.99 10.16
CA SER A 251 9.72 13.66 9.07
C SER A 251 8.39 12.96 8.76
N VAL A 252 8.39 11.62 8.80
CA VAL A 252 7.20 10.81 8.53
C VAL A 252 6.17 10.91 9.67
N LEU A 253 6.62 11.04 10.91
CA LEU A 253 5.75 11.13 12.09
C LEU A 253 5.56 12.56 12.61
N GLU A 254 6.05 13.59 11.90
CA GLU A 254 6.08 14.98 12.36
C GLU A 254 4.71 15.46 12.87
N GLY A 255 3.68 15.32 12.04
CA GLY A 255 2.31 15.75 12.40
C GLY A 255 1.72 14.99 13.59
N TRP A 256 2.08 13.72 13.76
CA TRP A 256 1.67 12.93 14.93
C TRP A 256 2.40 13.41 16.19
N THR A 257 3.72 13.60 16.10
CA THR A 257 4.58 14.10 17.17
C THR A 257 4.08 15.43 17.69
N HIS A 258 3.78 16.39 16.81
CA HIS A 258 3.26 17.70 17.21
C HIS A 258 1.93 17.59 17.95
N ARG A 259 0.99 16.76 17.47
CA ARG A 259 -0.29 16.52 18.15
C ARG A 259 -0.10 15.90 19.53
N MET A 260 0.78 14.90 19.65
CA MET A 260 1.05 14.23 20.93
C MET A 260 1.69 15.18 21.96
N LEU A 261 2.64 16.01 21.53
CA LEU A 261 3.35 16.95 22.42
C LEU A 261 2.47 18.14 22.86
N ARG A 262 1.45 18.48 22.08
CA ARG A 262 0.48 19.55 22.42
C ARG A 262 -0.63 19.09 23.37
N ARG A 263 -0.79 17.79 23.59
CA ARG A 263 -1.85 17.29 24.48
C ARG A 263 -1.54 17.63 25.94
N ASP A 264 -2.50 18.24 26.62
CA ASP A 264 -2.33 18.69 28.00
C ASP A 264 -2.23 17.52 29.01
N GLY A 265 -1.60 17.80 30.16
CA GLY A 265 -1.61 16.93 31.33
C GLY A 265 -0.41 15.99 31.52
N HIS A 266 0.31 15.57 30.47
CA HIS A 266 1.35 14.52 30.60
C HIS A 266 2.55 14.67 29.64
N ARG A 267 3.23 15.84 29.67
CA ARG A 267 4.32 16.14 28.73
C ARG A 267 5.46 15.14 28.72
N ASP A 268 5.91 14.68 29.89
CA ASP A 268 7.03 13.74 29.98
C ASP A 268 6.65 12.36 29.42
N ALA A 269 5.45 11.87 29.72
CA ALA A 269 4.94 10.61 29.17
C ALA A 269 4.72 10.72 27.65
N ALA A 270 4.15 11.83 27.17
CA ALA A 270 3.98 12.10 25.74
C ALA A 270 5.34 12.13 25.02
N ARG A 271 6.34 12.82 25.59
CA ARG A 271 7.70 12.87 25.07
C ARG A 271 8.32 11.48 25.00
N ALA A 272 8.21 10.68 26.07
CA ALA A 272 8.72 9.31 26.09
C ALA A 272 8.04 8.43 25.02
N ALA A 273 6.72 8.53 24.88
CA ALA A 273 5.96 7.81 23.86
C ALA A 273 6.36 8.21 22.43
N VAL A 274 6.56 9.51 22.19
CA VAL A 274 7.04 10.03 20.90
C VAL A 274 8.44 9.47 20.60
N VAL A 275 9.38 9.59 21.53
CA VAL A 275 10.74 9.07 21.35
C VAL A 275 10.72 7.57 21.07
N ALA A 276 9.91 6.81 21.80
CA ALA A 276 9.78 5.37 21.60
C ALA A 276 9.24 5.01 20.21
N LYS A 277 8.16 5.66 19.77
CA LYS A 277 7.51 5.38 18.47
C LYS A 277 8.39 5.83 17.30
N VAL A 278 8.98 7.03 17.36
CA VAL A 278 9.90 7.51 16.31
C VAL A 278 11.16 6.65 16.25
N SER A 279 11.71 6.25 17.40
CA SER A 279 12.86 5.33 17.44
C SER A 279 12.53 3.95 16.87
N ALA A 280 11.32 3.44 17.12
CA ALA A 280 10.88 2.16 16.55
C ALA A 280 10.81 2.24 15.02
N LEU A 281 10.23 3.30 14.45
CA LEU A 281 10.19 3.50 13.01
C LEU A 281 11.60 3.69 12.42
N ALA A 282 12.45 4.49 13.08
CA ALA A 282 13.83 4.71 12.65
C ALA A 282 14.63 3.40 12.62
N ARG A 283 14.45 2.50 13.61
CA ARG A 283 15.07 1.17 13.58
C ARG A 283 14.57 0.34 12.40
N ALA A 284 13.26 0.34 12.13
CA ALA A 284 12.71 -0.37 10.98
C ALA A 284 13.32 0.13 9.65
N ILE A 285 13.54 1.44 9.52
CA ILE A 285 14.19 2.05 8.36
C ILE A 285 15.68 1.70 8.30
N ALA A 286 16.37 1.72 9.44
CA ALA A 286 17.81 1.52 9.55
C ALA A 286 18.27 0.12 9.12
N LEU A 287 17.38 -0.88 9.24
CA LEU A 287 17.61 -2.24 8.75
C LEU A 287 17.73 -2.32 7.23
N TRP A 288 17.38 -1.25 6.53
CA TRP A 288 17.49 -1.17 5.08
C TRP A 288 18.71 -0.33 4.67
N PRO A 289 19.44 -0.74 3.62
CA PRO A 289 19.18 -1.86 2.71
C PRO A 289 20.03 -3.13 2.96
N ALA A 290 20.77 -3.24 4.06
CA ALA A 290 21.66 -4.38 4.34
C ALA A 290 21.41 -4.96 5.74
N ALA A 291 20.90 -6.19 5.80
CA ALA A 291 20.51 -6.86 7.05
C ALA A 291 21.38 -8.06 7.52
N PRO A 292 22.65 -8.25 7.08
CA PRO A 292 23.54 -9.13 7.89
C PRO A 292 24.97 -8.62 8.16
N GLU A 293 25.55 -7.72 7.36
CA GLU A 293 26.92 -7.22 7.61
C GLU A 293 27.00 -6.28 8.83
N THR A 294 25.85 -5.80 9.29
CA THR A 294 25.70 -4.79 10.34
C THR A 294 25.43 -5.39 11.72
N VAL A 295 25.51 -6.71 11.91
CA VAL A 295 25.27 -7.37 13.21
C VAL A 295 26.10 -6.71 14.33
N ASP A 296 27.39 -6.49 14.09
CA ASP A 296 28.28 -5.86 15.08
C ASP A 296 28.02 -4.36 15.25
N MET A 297 27.53 -3.71 14.19
CA MET A 297 27.24 -2.28 14.19
C MET A 297 25.87 -1.96 14.80
N TRP A 298 24.96 -2.94 14.86
CA TRP A 298 23.57 -2.70 15.21
C TRP A 298 23.39 -2.09 16.61
N PRO A 299 24.07 -2.57 17.68
CA PRO A 299 23.97 -1.92 18.99
C PRO A 299 24.37 -0.44 18.95
N ARG A 300 25.37 -0.10 18.14
CA ARG A 300 25.82 1.29 17.92
C ARG A 300 24.78 2.10 17.14
N VAL A 301 24.19 1.51 16.10
CA VAL A 301 23.12 2.14 15.30
C VAL A 301 21.90 2.43 16.17
N VAL A 302 21.44 1.47 16.97
CA VAL A 302 20.28 1.63 17.87
C VAL A 302 20.52 2.75 18.89
N ARG A 303 21.70 2.78 19.51
CA ARG A 303 22.06 3.83 20.48
C ARG A 303 22.07 5.20 19.84
N GLU A 304 22.65 5.33 18.65
CA GLU A 304 22.75 6.61 17.94
C GLU A 304 21.39 7.09 17.45
N ILE A 305 20.52 6.19 16.96
CA ILE A 305 19.13 6.52 16.60
C ILE A 305 18.38 7.05 17.83
N ALA A 306 18.46 6.36 18.97
CA ALA A 306 17.78 6.79 20.18
C ALA A 306 18.24 8.18 20.63
N ARG A 307 19.55 8.45 20.56
CA ARG A 307 20.14 9.77 20.86
C ARG A 307 19.61 10.86 19.93
N LEU A 308 19.70 10.64 18.61
CA LEU A 308 19.28 11.62 17.60
C LEU A 308 17.77 11.90 17.67
N VAL A 309 16.96 10.86 17.87
CA VAL A 309 15.51 11.02 18.04
C VAL A 309 15.18 11.79 19.31
N ALA A 310 15.84 11.49 20.43
CA ALA A 310 15.63 12.22 21.67
C ALA A 310 16.01 13.71 21.52
N GLU A 311 17.11 14.01 20.83
CA GLU A 311 17.55 15.37 20.53
C GLU A 311 16.52 16.13 19.66
N ASP A 312 16.06 15.51 18.57
CA ASP A 312 15.09 16.09 17.64
C ASP A 312 13.73 16.34 18.32
N VAL A 313 13.23 15.37 19.10
CA VAL A 313 12.01 15.54 19.89
C VAL A 313 12.15 16.66 20.91
N SER A 314 13.34 16.83 21.52
CA SER A 314 13.60 17.94 22.45
C SER A 314 13.54 19.30 21.76
N VAL A 315 13.99 19.40 20.51
CA VAL A 315 13.83 20.62 19.69
C VAL A 315 12.35 20.89 19.42
N HIS A 316 11.57 19.87 19.06
CA HIS A 316 10.13 20.01 18.87
C HIS A 316 9.38 20.41 20.14
N CYS A 317 9.74 19.85 21.30
CA CYS A 317 9.19 20.26 22.60
C CYS A 317 9.41 21.76 22.85
N ARG A 318 10.65 22.25 22.67
CA ARG A 318 10.96 23.68 22.87
C ARG A 318 10.17 24.59 21.95
N ARG A 319 10.05 24.23 20.66
CA ARG A 319 9.23 24.99 19.70
C ARG A 319 7.75 25.01 20.10
N ALA A 320 7.21 23.87 20.53
CA ALA A 320 5.82 23.80 20.99
C ALA A 320 5.58 24.64 22.27
N GLU A 321 6.59 24.75 23.14
CA GLU A 321 6.54 25.61 24.33
C GLU A 321 6.56 27.10 23.96
N GLU A 322 7.43 27.50 23.05
CA GLU A 322 7.52 28.86 22.52
C GLU A 322 6.21 29.28 21.83
N GLU A 323 5.64 28.40 20.99
CA GLU A 323 4.35 28.62 20.33
C GLU A 323 3.18 28.69 21.33
N GLY A 324 3.17 27.80 22.34
CA GLY A 324 2.15 27.78 23.38
C GLY A 324 2.20 29.03 24.28
N GLN A 325 3.40 29.55 24.56
CA GLN A 325 3.56 30.82 25.26
C GLN A 325 3.06 32.00 24.42
N ALA A 326 3.46 32.07 23.14
CA ALA A 326 3.00 33.12 22.23
C ALA A 326 1.47 33.17 22.11
N SER A 327 0.81 32.01 22.02
CA SER A 327 -0.65 31.93 21.95
C SER A 327 -1.34 32.44 23.22
N ARG A 328 -0.79 32.15 24.41
CA ARG A 328 -1.32 32.68 25.68
C ARG A 328 -1.21 34.20 25.81
N TYR A 329 -0.13 34.80 25.30
CA TYR A 329 0.03 36.26 25.33
C TYR A 329 -0.98 36.97 24.41
N VAL A 330 -1.32 36.40 23.24
CA VAL A 330 -2.28 37.00 22.30
C VAL A 330 -3.72 36.99 22.84
N CYS A 331 -4.10 35.98 23.63
CA CYS A 331 -5.44 35.94 24.24
C CYS A 331 -5.61 36.86 25.47
N SER A 332 -4.54 37.38 26.06
CA SER A 332 -4.63 38.20 27.29
C SER A 332 -5.02 39.66 27.06
N ASP A 333 -4.91 40.18 25.83
CA ASP A 333 -5.22 41.57 25.48
C ASP A 333 -6.58 41.76 24.76
N GLY A 334 -7.34 40.68 24.55
CA GLY A 334 -8.63 40.70 23.86
C GLY A 334 -9.81 40.63 24.82
N SER A 335 -10.49 41.75 25.01
CA SER A 335 -11.76 41.89 25.73
C SER A 335 -12.75 40.74 25.44
N SER A 336 -13.19 40.12 26.53
CA SER A 336 -14.24 39.12 26.71
C SER A 336 -15.33 39.07 25.62
N SER A 337 -15.31 38.03 24.79
CA SER A 337 -16.55 37.43 24.27
C SER A 337 -16.44 35.91 24.38
N LYS A 338 -17.17 35.39 25.36
CA LYS A 338 -17.31 33.98 25.70
C LYS A 338 -18.09 33.29 24.55
N LEU A 339 -17.44 32.43 23.79
CA LEU A 339 -18.10 31.48 22.92
C LEU A 339 -17.63 30.09 23.32
N ASP A 340 -18.56 29.36 23.92
CA ASP A 340 -18.41 27.99 24.40
C ASP A 340 -18.08 27.06 23.22
N LEU A 341 -16.83 26.59 23.16
CA LEU A 341 -16.43 25.44 22.36
C LEU A 341 -15.99 24.32 23.32
N ASP A 342 -16.95 23.87 24.12
CA ASP A 342 -16.84 22.62 24.87
C ASP A 342 -17.09 21.45 23.92
N MET A 343 -16.01 21.00 23.26
CA MET A 343 -15.96 19.67 22.65
C MET A 343 -14.61 19.00 22.98
N GLU A 344 -14.19 19.15 24.24
CA GLU A 344 -13.18 18.30 24.88
C GLU A 344 -13.87 16.99 25.29
N SER A 345 -13.97 16.08 24.33
CA SER A 345 -14.40 14.71 24.60
C SER A 345 -13.31 14.00 25.42
N GLU A 346 -13.66 13.63 26.65
CA GLU A 346 -12.89 12.75 27.53
C GLU A 346 -12.58 11.43 26.80
N TRP A 347 -11.34 11.27 26.32
CA TRP A 347 -10.81 9.98 25.91
C TRP A 347 -9.66 9.62 26.86
N GLU A 348 -10.02 9.02 28.00
CA GLU A 348 -9.11 8.25 28.83
C GLU A 348 -8.54 7.12 27.97
N TRP A 349 -7.28 7.28 27.56
CA TRP A 349 -6.49 6.11 27.22
C TRP A 349 -6.20 5.44 28.55
N GLU A 350 -6.87 4.32 28.83
CA GLU A 350 -6.30 3.32 29.73
C GLU A 350 -4.87 3.11 29.22
N ALA A 351 -3.91 3.53 30.04
CA ALA A 351 -2.52 3.23 29.83
C ALA A 351 -2.48 1.71 29.60
N LEU A 352 -2.15 1.31 28.38
CA LEU A 352 -1.71 -0.05 28.10
C LEU A 352 -0.49 -0.25 28.99
N ASP A 353 -0.75 -0.75 30.20
CA ASP A 353 0.21 -1.34 31.10
C ASP A 353 0.67 -2.61 30.41
N VAL A 354 1.50 -2.45 29.38
CA VAL A 354 2.37 -3.49 28.88
C VAL A 354 3.47 -3.65 29.93
N ARG A 355 3.09 -4.12 31.12
CA ARG A 355 3.97 -4.94 31.92
C ARG A 355 4.33 -6.11 31.03
N ALA A 356 5.53 -6.05 30.47
CA ALA A 356 6.20 -7.22 29.94
C ALA A 356 6.31 -8.19 31.12
N GLU A 357 5.34 -9.08 31.29
CA GLU A 357 5.52 -10.26 32.12
C GLU A 357 6.77 -10.96 31.61
N ALA A 358 7.73 -11.15 32.51
CA ALA A 358 8.93 -11.92 32.20
C ALA A 358 8.47 -13.26 31.60
N PRO A 359 9.02 -13.69 30.45
CA PRO A 359 8.56 -14.90 29.79
C PRO A 359 8.66 -16.07 30.77
N VAL A 360 7.53 -16.70 31.07
CA VAL A 360 7.49 -17.96 31.81
C VAL A 360 8.37 -18.93 31.05
N PRO A 361 9.41 -19.51 31.67
CA PRO A 361 10.28 -20.46 31.00
C PRO A 361 9.42 -21.65 30.54
N ILE A 362 9.30 -21.80 29.23
CA ILE A 362 8.68 -22.97 28.62
C ILE A 362 9.60 -24.15 28.92
N VAL A 363 9.24 -24.95 29.93
CA VAL A 363 9.84 -26.26 30.17
C VAL A 363 9.33 -27.17 29.05
N LEU A 364 10.11 -27.26 27.97
CA LEU A 364 9.85 -28.18 26.87
C LEU A 364 10.12 -29.60 27.37
N ASP A 365 9.08 -30.44 27.40
CA ASP A 365 9.21 -31.88 27.69
C ASP A 365 10.02 -32.54 26.56
N PRO A 366 11.22 -33.10 26.84
CA PRO A 366 12.09 -33.69 25.82
C PRO A 366 11.51 -34.97 25.19
N ARG A 367 10.35 -35.47 25.64
CA ARG A 367 9.76 -36.72 25.15
C ARG A 367 8.77 -36.59 23.99
N ASN A 368 8.40 -35.37 23.57
CA ASN A 368 7.38 -35.14 22.53
C ASN A 368 7.90 -34.67 21.17
N TYR A 369 9.19 -34.85 20.86
CA TYR A 369 9.73 -34.52 19.54
C TYR A 369 9.60 -35.70 18.58
N LEU A 370 8.50 -35.73 17.82
CA LEU A 370 8.52 -36.37 16.51
C LEU A 370 9.25 -35.43 15.54
N PRO A 371 10.24 -35.91 14.76
CA PRO A 371 10.93 -35.07 13.80
C PRO A 371 9.95 -34.58 12.74
N THR A 372 9.75 -33.27 12.65
CA THR A 372 9.09 -32.65 11.50
C THR A 372 9.90 -32.97 10.24
N PRO A 373 9.29 -33.50 9.17
CA PRO A 373 9.99 -33.77 7.93
C PRO A 373 10.57 -32.46 7.37
N PRO A 374 11.75 -32.51 6.73
CA PRO A 374 12.37 -31.33 6.14
C PRO A 374 11.45 -30.72 5.06
N PRO A 375 11.46 -29.38 4.91
CA PRO A 375 10.66 -28.71 3.89
C PRO A 375 11.05 -29.25 2.51
N THR A 376 10.07 -29.76 1.78
CA THR A 376 10.25 -30.21 0.40
C THR A 376 10.65 -29.00 -0.46
N PRO A 377 11.77 -29.06 -1.22
CA PRO A 377 12.13 -27.98 -2.11
C PRO A 377 11.05 -27.79 -3.18
N PRO A 378 10.82 -26.54 -3.66
CA PRO A 378 9.91 -26.31 -4.76
C PRO A 378 10.35 -27.11 -6.00
N PRO A 379 9.42 -27.58 -6.83
CA PRO A 379 9.77 -28.29 -8.07
C PRO A 379 10.65 -27.37 -8.92
N SER A 380 11.90 -27.77 -9.12
CA SER A 380 12.80 -27.15 -10.07
C SER A 380 12.15 -27.24 -11.45
N PHE A 381 11.86 -26.09 -12.06
CA PHE A 381 11.57 -26.04 -13.49
C PHE A 381 12.85 -26.42 -14.23
N VAL A 382 13.00 -27.71 -14.50
CA VAL A 382 13.98 -28.22 -15.46
C VAL A 382 13.48 -27.77 -16.83
N LEU A 383 14.06 -26.68 -17.33
CA LEU A 383 14.03 -26.38 -18.75
C LEU A 383 14.74 -27.55 -19.45
N CYS A 384 13.97 -28.43 -20.10
CA CYS A 384 14.52 -29.41 -21.01
C CYS A 384 15.38 -28.66 -22.05
N PRO A 385 16.67 -29.02 -22.22
CA PRO A 385 17.44 -28.50 -23.33
C PRO A 385 16.82 -28.98 -24.65
N PRO A 386 16.89 -28.19 -25.73
CA PRO A 386 16.45 -28.65 -27.04
C PRO A 386 17.29 -29.85 -27.45
N VAL A 387 16.59 -30.91 -27.90
CA VAL A 387 17.18 -32.08 -28.53
C VAL A 387 17.99 -31.61 -29.73
N SER A 388 19.31 -31.65 -29.59
CA SER A 388 20.24 -31.52 -30.70
C SER A 388 20.09 -32.74 -31.59
N ALA A 389 19.67 -32.53 -32.84
CA ALA A 389 19.70 -33.54 -33.87
C ALA A 389 21.17 -33.90 -34.18
N GLU A 390 21.58 -35.10 -33.80
CA GLU A 390 22.83 -35.71 -34.22
C GLU A 390 22.78 -35.96 -35.73
N SER A 391 23.72 -35.33 -36.42
CA SER A 391 24.06 -35.57 -37.82
C SER A 391 25.00 -36.78 -37.87
N GLU A 392 24.46 -37.99 -37.99
CA GLU A 392 25.25 -39.15 -38.42
C GLU A 392 25.45 -39.12 -39.94
N ARG A 393 26.70 -38.86 -40.33
CA ARG A 393 27.22 -39.16 -41.66
C ARG A 393 27.72 -40.61 -41.66
N VAL A 394 27.01 -41.51 -42.32
CA VAL A 394 27.56 -42.76 -42.88
C VAL A 394 26.98 -42.95 -44.27
N GLY A 395 27.86 -43.28 -45.23
CA GLY A 395 27.64 -43.11 -46.67
C GLY A 395 26.97 -44.26 -47.42
N ARG A 396 26.74 -43.97 -48.71
CA ARG A 396 26.67 -44.81 -49.93
C ARG A 396 26.37 -46.30 -49.71
N ASP A 397 25.35 -46.90 -50.32
CA ASP A 397 25.20 -46.99 -51.78
C ASP A 397 23.81 -47.49 -52.23
N SER A 398 23.47 -47.14 -53.47
CA SER A 398 22.60 -47.83 -54.43
C SER A 398 21.06 -47.81 -54.31
N GLY A 399 20.41 -47.19 -55.30
CA GLY A 399 19.44 -47.90 -56.13
C GLY A 399 18.01 -47.37 -56.22
N LEU A 400 17.69 -46.76 -57.38
CA LEU A 400 16.40 -46.77 -58.10
C LEU A 400 15.24 -45.86 -57.62
N SER A 401 14.92 -44.90 -58.49
CA SER A 401 13.68 -44.10 -58.63
C SER A 401 12.41 -44.95 -58.88
N PRO A 402 11.24 -44.36 -59.18
CA PRO A 402 10.51 -43.20 -58.61
C PRO A 402 9.05 -43.57 -58.25
N LEU A 403 8.30 -42.70 -57.54
CA LEU A 403 6.85 -42.48 -57.76
C LEU A 403 6.31 -41.29 -56.96
N VAL A 404 5.73 -40.35 -57.70
CA VAL A 404 4.83 -39.23 -57.31
C VAL A 404 3.44 -39.87 -57.07
N PRO A 405 2.59 -39.43 -56.11
CA PRO A 405 1.82 -38.19 -56.30
C PRO A 405 1.47 -37.32 -55.09
N ALA A 406 1.09 -36.10 -55.47
CA ALA A 406 0.52 -35.00 -54.70
C ALA A 406 -0.69 -35.36 -53.85
N LEU A 407 -0.96 -34.56 -52.81
CA LEU A 407 -2.30 -34.14 -52.40
C LEU A 407 -2.22 -32.91 -51.47
N SER A 408 -3.10 -31.94 -51.76
CA SER A 408 -3.31 -30.65 -51.10
C SER A 408 -3.82 -30.78 -49.64
N PRO A 409 -3.62 -29.76 -48.78
CA PRO A 409 -4.40 -29.61 -47.56
C PRO A 409 -5.66 -28.75 -47.79
N GLN A 410 -6.82 -29.30 -47.46
CA GLN A 410 -8.11 -28.61 -47.45
C GLN A 410 -8.25 -27.69 -46.22
N LEU A 411 -8.92 -26.57 -46.48
CA LEU A 411 -9.52 -25.65 -45.51
C LEU A 411 -10.44 -26.39 -44.53
N LEU A 412 -10.43 -25.94 -43.27
CA LEU A 412 -11.53 -26.10 -42.34
C LEU A 412 -11.88 -24.71 -41.80
N GLU A 413 -12.91 -24.13 -42.42
CA GLU A 413 -13.70 -23.01 -41.90
C GLU A 413 -14.65 -23.59 -40.85
N ASP A 414 -14.60 -23.06 -39.62
CA ASP A 414 -15.67 -23.24 -38.65
C ASP A 414 -16.40 -21.92 -38.46
N THR A 415 -17.70 -22.01 -38.75
CA THR A 415 -18.67 -20.93 -38.88
C THR A 415 -19.33 -20.69 -37.52
N CYS A 416 -19.19 -19.49 -36.95
CA CYS A 416 -19.98 -19.06 -35.79
C CYS A 416 -21.28 -18.40 -36.26
N ALA A 417 -22.40 -19.02 -35.92
CA ALA A 417 -23.75 -18.57 -36.21
C ALA A 417 -24.18 -17.36 -35.35
N GLU A 418 -24.95 -16.46 -35.97
CA GLU A 418 -25.67 -15.33 -35.37
C GLU A 418 -26.81 -15.77 -34.43
N PRO A 419 -27.18 -14.97 -33.41
CA PRO A 419 -28.46 -15.11 -32.74
C PRO A 419 -29.53 -14.21 -33.37
N SER A 420 -30.66 -14.84 -33.74
CA SER A 420 -31.84 -14.20 -34.31
C SER A 420 -32.66 -13.42 -33.27
N ASN A 421 -33.06 -12.21 -33.66
CA ASN A 421 -34.14 -11.43 -33.05
C ASN A 421 -35.47 -12.20 -32.98
N GLY A 422 -36.15 -12.11 -31.83
CA GLY A 422 -37.53 -12.55 -31.67
C GLY A 422 -38.27 -11.70 -30.64
N THR A 423 -39.08 -10.76 -31.12
CA THR A 423 -40.27 -10.23 -30.44
C THR A 423 -41.46 -11.13 -30.82
N PRO A 424 -42.49 -11.33 -29.96
CA PRO A 424 -43.66 -10.46 -30.11
C PRO A 424 -44.57 -10.25 -28.86
N ASN A 425 -45.34 -9.17 -28.97
CA ASN A 425 -46.76 -8.94 -28.58
C ASN A 425 -47.26 -8.84 -27.12
N ALA A 426 -47.78 -7.63 -26.89
CA ALA A 426 -48.93 -7.17 -26.10
C ALA A 426 -50.10 -8.15 -25.85
N ASN A 427 -50.69 -8.05 -24.65
CA ASN A 427 -52.05 -7.50 -24.46
C ASN A 427 -52.39 -7.18 -22.97
N PRO A 428 -53.41 -6.33 -22.72
CA PRO A 428 -53.68 -5.67 -21.43
C PRO A 428 -54.78 -6.36 -20.61
N VAL A 429 -54.80 -6.16 -19.29
CA VAL A 429 -55.97 -6.36 -18.43
C VAL A 429 -56.03 -5.24 -17.40
N ASP A 430 -57.17 -4.57 -17.38
CA ASP A 430 -57.61 -3.50 -16.48
C ASP A 430 -58.52 -4.10 -15.37
N GLU A 431 -58.93 -3.26 -14.42
CA GLU A 431 -60.14 -3.38 -13.57
C GLU A 431 -59.99 -3.70 -12.05
N SER A 432 -59.79 -2.60 -11.30
CA SER A 432 -60.59 -2.07 -10.16
C SER A 432 -60.96 -2.88 -8.90
N ALA A 433 -60.67 -2.26 -7.73
CA ALA A 433 -61.53 -2.08 -6.52
C ALA A 433 -60.78 -1.10 -5.56
N ILE A 434 -61.18 0.15 -5.24
CA ILE A 434 -62.35 0.74 -4.52
C ILE A 434 -62.41 0.35 -3.01
N VAL A 435 -61.78 1.12 -2.08
CA VAL A 435 -62.35 2.09 -1.05
C VAL A 435 -62.23 1.54 0.40
N PRO A 436 -62.32 2.30 1.54
CA PRO A 436 -62.09 3.74 1.93
C PRO A 436 -60.95 3.94 2.98
N ALA A 437 -60.27 5.09 3.08
CA ALA A 437 -60.57 6.35 3.79
C ALA A 437 -60.73 6.27 5.33
N ALA A 438 -59.80 6.90 6.07
CA ALA A 438 -59.99 7.42 7.42
C ALA A 438 -59.10 8.66 7.64
N ASP A 439 -59.75 9.71 8.14
CA ASP A 439 -59.29 11.10 8.30
C ASP A 439 -58.20 11.31 9.36
N SER A 440 -57.33 12.32 9.17
CA SER A 440 -56.77 13.20 10.22
C SER A 440 -56.00 14.42 9.64
N PRO A 441 -55.90 15.54 10.39
CA PRO A 441 -55.87 16.92 9.85
C PRO A 441 -54.46 17.56 9.71
N PRO A 442 -54.34 18.78 9.14
CA PRO A 442 -53.11 19.29 8.54
C PRO A 442 -52.22 20.04 9.54
N SER A 443 -50.92 19.76 9.49
CA SER A 443 -49.88 20.63 10.03
C SER A 443 -49.21 21.41 8.90
N SER A 444 -49.49 22.70 8.88
CA SER A 444 -48.83 23.70 8.05
C SER A 444 -47.37 23.85 8.47
N GLY A 445 -46.44 23.56 7.55
CA GLY A 445 -45.02 23.84 7.72
C GLY A 445 -44.39 24.09 6.36
N LEU A 446 -44.22 25.37 6.00
CA LEU A 446 -43.44 25.79 4.84
C LEU A 446 -41.99 25.31 4.98
N SER A 447 -41.53 24.44 4.07
CA SER A 447 -40.11 24.23 3.80
C SER A 447 -39.81 24.60 2.35
N VAL A 448 -39.44 25.86 2.16
CA VAL A 448 -38.76 26.35 0.95
C VAL A 448 -37.29 25.94 1.09
N HIS A 449 -36.89 24.79 0.52
CA HIS A 449 -35.50 24.46 0.16
C HIS A 449 -35.43 23.04 -0.43
N ASP A 450 -35.87 22.85 -1.68
CA ASP A 450 -35.59 21.59 -2.41
C ASP A 450 -35.35 21.75 -3.92
N GLU A 451 -35.13 22.98 -4.40
CA GLU A 451 -35.02 23.26 -5.85
C GLU A 451 -33.57 23.32 -6.39
N TYR A 452 -32.55 22.98 -5.59
CA TYR A 452 -31.14 23.05 -6.01
C TYR A 452 -30.44 21.70 -6.21
N ALA A 453 -31.06 20.58 -5.84
CA ALA A 453 -30.43 19.26 -5.95
C ALA A 453 -30.52 18.63 -7.35
N HIS A 454 -31.39 19.12 -8.23
CA HIS A 454 -31.62 18.51 -9.55
C HIS A 454 -30.84 19.16 -10.71
N SER A 455 -30.25 20.34 -10.53
CA SER A 455 -29.48 21.00 -11.60
C SER A 455 -28.03 20.48 -11.71
N SER A 456 -27.43 19.99 -10.62
CA SER A 456 -26.03 19.52 -10.60
C SER A 456 -25.80 18.24 -11.42
N SER A 457 -26.76 17.30 -11.38
CA SER A 457 -26.62 16.00 -12.06
C SER A 457 -26.57 16.11 -13.60
N ARG A 458 -27.28 17.10 -14.18
CA ARG A 458 -27.27 17.30 -15.64
C ARG A 458 -25.95 17.90 -16.13
N ALA A 459 -25.36 18.82 -15.37
CA ALA A 459 -24.08 19.44 -15.72
C ALA A 459 -22.92 18.43 -15.70
N GLU A 460 -22.87 17.56 -14.69
CA GLU A 460 -21.85 16.51 -14.58
C GLU A 460 -21.95 15.52 -15.74
N THR A 461 -23.18 15.12 -16.12
CA THR A 461 -23.41 14.17 -17.22
C THR A 461 -22.94 14.76 -18.55
N THR A 462 -23.25 16.04 -18.83
CA THR A 462 -22.77 16.72 -20.05
C THR A 462 -21.24 16.85 -20.11
N SER A 463 -20.57 17.02 -18.97
CA SER A 463 -19.10 17.13 -18.94
C SER A 463 -18.41 15.81 -19.31
N CYS A 464 -18.97 14.67 -18.90
CA CYS A 464 -18.47 13.34 -19.25
C CYS A 464 -18.64 13.03 -20.75
N PHE A 465 -19.76 13.39 -21.36
CA PHE A 465 -19.97 13.21 -22.79
C PHE A 465 -19.02 14.08 -23.63
N LEU A 466 -18.82 15.34 -23.24
CA LEU A 466 -17.96 16.26 -23.98
C LEU A 466 -16.49 15.83 -23.92
N THR A 467 -16.01 15.40 -22.74
CA THR A 467 -14.64 14.91 -22.56
C THR A 467 -14.40 13.58 -23.30
N GLY A 468 -15.36 12.66 -23.26
CA GLY A 468 -15.30 11.41 -24.03
C GLY A 468 -15.26 11.65 -25.55
N PHE A 469 -16.10 12.57 -26.05
CA PHE A 469 -16.13 12.93 -27.47
C PHE A 469 -14.81 13.56 -27.93
N LEU A 470 -14.29 14.55 -27.20
CA LEU A 470 -13.03 15.21 -27.54
C LEU A 470 -11.84 14.24 -27.51
N PHE A 471 -11.80 13.32 -26.54
CA PHE A 471 -10.76 12.30 -26.48
C PHE A 471 -10.84 11.33 -27.66
N GLY A 472 -12.06 10.92 -28.05
CA GLY A 472 -12.29 10.11 -29.25
C GLY A 472 -11.82 10.80 -30.53
N VAL A 473 -12.13 12.09 -30.71
CA VAL A 473 -11.71 12.89 -31.87
C VAL A 473 -10.17 12.98 -31.94
N VAL A 474 -9.49 13.20 -30.82
CA VAL A 474 -8.02 13.24 -30.78
C VAL A 474 -7.41 11.89 -31.18
N ILE A 475 -7.95 10.77 -30.69
CA ILE A 475 -7.48 9.42 -31.08
C ILE A 475 -7.66 9.21 -32.60
N VAL A 476 -8.84 9.55 -33.14
CA VAL A 476 -9.11 9.42 -34.57
C VAL A 476 -8.17 10.29 -35.40
N LEU A 477 -7.89 11.53 -34.98
CA LEU A 477 -6.95 12.42 -35.66
C LEU A 477 -5.51 11.89 -35.63
N VAL A 478 -5.05 11.34 -34.50
CA VAL A 478 -3.71 10.74 -34.38
C VAL A 478 -3.59 9.53 -35.29
N LEU A 479 -4.59 8.63 -35.29
CA LEU A 479 -4.60 7.43 -36.15
C LEU A 479 -4.71 7.80 -37.64
N SER A 480 -5.47 8.84 -37.97
CA SER A 480 -5.61 9.33 -39.36
C SER A 480 -4.34 10.02 -39.84
N SER A 481 -3.65 10.76 -38.97
CA SER A 481 -2.38 11.41 -39.29
C SER A 481 -1.26 10.40 -39.54
N GLN A 482 -1.25 9.26 -38.84
CA GLN A 482 -0.29 8.19 -39.08
C GLN A 482 -0.49 7.45 -40.41
N ARG A 483 -1.66 7.60 -41.07
CA ARG A 483 -1.93 7.01 -42.39
C ARG A 483 -1.52 7.90 -43.57
N ARG A 484 -1.19 9.18 -43.35
CA ARG A 484 -0.75 10.09 -44.43
C ARG A 484 0.58 9.71 -45.11
N PRO A 485 1.58 9.08 -44.47
CA PRO A 485 2.81 8.66 -45.16
C PRO A 485 2.57 7.55 -46.20
N ALA A 486 1.54 6.72 -46.03
CA ALA A 486 1.28 5.58 -46.93
C ALA A 486 0.67 5.99 -48.28
N LEU A 487 0.00 7.15 -48.36
CA LEU A 487 -0.61 7.66 -49.59
C LEU A 487 0.38 8.39 -50.51
N ILE A 488 1.56 8.76 -50.02
CA ILE A 488 2.61 9.41 -50.83
C ILE A 488 3.42 8.37 -51.63
N TYR A 489 3.34 7.08 -51.28
CA TYR A 489 4.02 5.99 -52.00
C TYR A 489 3.14 5.30 -53.06
N LEU A 490 1.94 5.81 -53.33
CA LEU A 490 0.98 5.26 -54.30
C LEU A 490 0.63 6.23 -55.44
N SER A 491 1.34 7.37 -55.57
CA SER A 491 1.22 8.32 -56.68
C SER A 491 2.41 8.28 -57.61
#